data_AF-A0A1Y3ENN0-F1
#
_entry.id   AF-A0A1Y3ENN0-F1
#
_cell.length_a   1.000
_cell.length_b   1.000
_cell.length_c   1.000
_cell.angle_alpha   90.00
_cell.angle_beta   90.00
_cell.angle_gamma   90.00
#
_symmetry.space_group_name_H-M   'P 1'
#
loop_
_entity.id
_entity.type
_entity.pdbx_description
1 polymer ?
#
loop_
_entity_poly.entity_id
_entity_poly.type
_entity_poly.pdbx_seq_one_letter_code
_entity_poly.pdbx_strand_id
1 'polypeptide(L)'
;MINFSEAVDECGLRYLMSVRHFEYLLRCLPLPQRAALRANGLPSANLIWALHSESENELFNSLSCVQRNEANWSDLRSLGVGWWLKSLQSLRLCFEKIAKAAFQAKNDPMDAALTVRDVKMTEFLSHDFTDAKWKKAALKNAFVLMSKQRFEHAVGWFLLGDSLNDAVKVCLANMNDLQLALVIIRLYEGDSDLARRLIRKVLCEQVLQCEEKVFEKTNDQSRGMDSVLS
;
A
#
# COMPACT_ATOMS: atom_id res chain seq x y z
N MET A 1 2.42 -11.87 30.42
CA MET A 1 2.79 -10.48 30.08
C MET A 1 3.99 -10.54 29.18
N ILE A 2 3.85 -10.16 27.91
CA ILE A 2 4.99 -10.06 26.98
C ILE A 2 5.66 -8.72 27.29
N ASN A 3 6.96 -8.72 27.61
CA ASN A 3 7.74 -7.50 27.84
C ASN A 3 7.91 -6.75 26.51
N PHE A 4 6.93 -5.91 26.15
CA PHE A 4 6.98 -5.05 24.95
C PHE A 4 8.11 -4.00 25.02
N SER A 5 8.59 -3.69 26.22
CA SER A 5 9.59 -2.64 26.47
C SER A 5 11.02 -2.98 26.03
N GLU A 6 11.36 -4.25 25.83
CA GLU A 6 12.73 -4.65 25.41
C GLU A 6 12.84 -4.91 23.90
N ALA A 7 11.72 -5.14 23.21
CA ALA A 7 11.72 -5.47 21.78
C ALA A 7 11.47 -4.27 20.85
N VAL A 8 10.84 -3.21 21.37
CA VAL A 8 10.44 -2.04 20.58
C VAL A 8 11.12 -0.79 21.14
N ASP A 9 11.76 -0.04 20.26
CA ASP A 9 12.41 1.23 20.57
C ASP A 9 11.40 2.32 20.98
N GLU A 10 11.91 3.43 21.52
CA GLU A 10 11.07 4.53 22.02
C GLU A 10 10.15 5.13 20.93
N CYS A 11 10.64 5.26 19.69
CA CYS A 11 9.83 5.77 18.59
C CYS A 11 8.72 4.77 18.22
N GLY A 12 9.06 3.48 18.16
CA GLY A 12 8.07 2.42 17.98
C GLY A 12 6.98 2.42 19.06
N LEU A 13 7.35 2.64 20.33
CA LEU A 13 6.39 2.75 21.44
C LEU A 13 5.44 3.94 21.29
N ARG A 14 5.95 5.12 20.91
CA ARG A 14 5.11 6.32 20.67
C ARG A 14 4.10 6.11 19.55
N TYR A 15 4.52 5.44 18.47
CA TYR A 15 3.61 5.03 17.41
C TYR A 15 2.57 4.01 17.91
N LEU A 16 2.98 2.96 18.62
CA LEU A 16 2.06 1.94 19.14
C LEU A 16 1.01 2.54 20.09
N MET A 17 1.41 3.48 20.94
CA MET A 17 0.47 4.22 21.79
C MET A 17 -0.58 4.96 20.96
N SER A 18 -0.15 5.61 19.88
CA SER A 18 -1.04 6.29 18.94
C SER A 18 -1.99 5.31 18.22
N VAL A 19 -1.48 4.14 17.81
CA VAL A 19 -2.27 3.06 17.21
C VAL A 19 -3.32 2.55 18.19
N ARG A 20 -2.95 2.25 19.44
CA ARG A 20 -3.89 1.78 20.47
C ARG A 20 -4.97 2.80 20.77
N HIS A 21 -4.60 4.08 20.83
CA HIS A 21 -5.56 5.16 21.00
C HIS A 21 -6.54 5.23 19.81
N PHE A 22 -6.03 5.16 18.58
CA PHE A 22 -6.85 5.13 17.36
C PHE A 22 -7.82 3.93 17.33
N GLU A 23 -7.32 2.72 17.61
CA GLU A 23 -8.14 1.50 17.71
C GLU A 23 -9.22 1.61 18.78
N TYR A 24 -8.91 2.24 19.92
CA TYR A 24 -9.86 2.48 21.00
C TYR A 24 -10.96 3.46 20.56
N LEU A 25 -10.59 4.58 19.94
CA LEU A 25 -11.55 5.55 19.41
C LEU A 25 -12.51 4.91 18.38
N LEU A 26 -12.00 4.02 17.52
CA LEU A 26 -12.86 3.28 16.58
C LEU A 26 -13.90 2.39 17.27
N ARG A 27 -13.68 1.97 18.53
CA ARG A 27 -14.65 1.19 19.31
C ARG A 27 -15.65 2.06 20.06
N CYS A 28 -15.23 3.26 20.48
CA CYS A 28 -16.02 4.09 21.39
C CYS A 28 -16.79 5.22 20.70
N LEU A 29 -16.35 5.72 19.55
CA LEU A 29 -16.99 6.85 18.87
C LEU A 29 -18.35 6.48 18.23
N PRO A 30 -19.24 7.43 17.94
CA PRO A 30 -20.45 7.20 17.12
C PRO A 30 -20.13 6.83 15.66
N LEU A 31 -21.06 6.14 14.97
CA LEU A 31 -20.86 5.65 13.58
C LEU A 31 -20.33 6.70 12.58
N PRO A 32 -20.86 7.94 12.54
CA PRO A 32 -20.35 8.96 11.60
C PRO A 32 -18.90 9.34 11.86
N GLN A 33 -18.53 9.49 13.13
CA GLN A 33 -17.17 9.85 13.54
C GLN A 33 -16.19 8.70 13.31
N ARG A 34 -16.63 7.44 13.48
CA ARG A 34 -15.83 6.26 13.11
C ARG A 34 -15.51 6.24 11.62
N ALA A 35 -16.49 6.54 10.76
CA ALA A 35 -16.28 6.56 9.31
C ALA A 35 -15.26 7.63 8.90
N ALA A 36 -15.40 8.84 9.44
CA ALA A 36 -14.43 9.92 9.22
C ALA A 36 -13.04 9.55 9.74
N LEU A 37 -12.95 8.96 10.93
CA LEU A 37 -11.67 8.54 11.51
C LEU A 37 -10.98 7.45 10.69
N ARG A 38 -11.73 6.46 10.17
CA ARG A 38 -11.18 5.45 9.24
C ARG A 38 -10.71 6.04 7.93
N ALA A 39 -11.46 6.99 7.37
CA ALA A 39 -11.12 7.64 6.11
C ALA A 39 -9.81 8.44 6.21
N ASN A 40 -9.60 9.13 7.33
CA ASN A 40 -8.42 9.95 7.58
C ASN A 40 -7.20 9.14 8.05
N GLY A 41 -7.41 8.05 8.81
CA GLY A 41 -6.33 7.26 9.39
C GLY A 41 -5.54 8.00 10.48
N LEU A 42 -4.37 7.47 10.80
CA LEU A 42 -3.43 8.09 11.72
C LEU A 42 -2.78 9.33 11.09
N PRO A 43 -2.69 10.45 11.81
CA PRO A 43 -2.07 11.66 11.30
C PRO A 43 -0.57 11.45 11.05
N SER A 44 -0.01 12.17 10.09
CA SER A 44 1.42 12.10 9.72
C SER A 44 2.36 12.32 10.92
N ALA A 45 1.97 13.18 11.87
CA ALA A 45 2.70 13.41 13.13
C ALA A 45 2.84 12.16 14.01
N ASN A 46 1.96 11.17 13.86
CA ASN A 46 2.06 9.89 14.55
C ASN A 46 2.82 8.86 13.70
N LEU A 47 2.64 8.90 12.38
CA LEU A 47 3.32 8.00 11.42
C LEU A 47 4.83 8.21 11.39
N ILE A 48 5.30 9.44 11.59
CA ILE A 48 6.73 9.77 11.59
C ILE A 48 7.51 8.99 12.66
N TRP A 49 6.88 8.65 13.78
CA TRP A 49 7.50 7.83 14.83
C TRP A 49 7.76 6.41 14.35
N ALA A 50 6.84 5.81 13.60
CA ALA A 50 7.07 4.51 12.97
C ALA A 50 8.18 4.57 11.92
N LEU A 51 8.29 5.68 11.18
CA LEU A 51 9.33 5.86 10.18
C LEU A 51 10.74 5.90 10.80
N HIS A 52 10.88 6.50 11.99
CA HIS A 52 12.15 6.59 12.72
C HIS A 52 12.43 5.38 13.61
N SER A 53 11.45 4.49 13.79
CA SER A 53 11.65 3.25 14.54
C SER A 53 12.66 2.33 13.82
N GLU A 54 13.54 1.73 14.62
CA GLU A 54 14.50 0.71 14.19
C GLU A 54 13.91 -0.70 14.28
N SER A 55 12.90 -0.90 15.13
CA SER A 55 12.19 -2.17 15.33
C SER A 55 11.01 -2.38 14.36
N GLU A 56 11.25 -2.22 13.05
CA GLU A 56 10.19 -2.24 12.02
C GLU A 56 9.35 -3.54 12.02
N ASN A 57 10.00 -4.69 12.17
CA ASN A 57 9.34 -6.00 12.09
C ASN A 57 8.48 -6.27 13.34
N GLU A 58 9.00 -5.93 14.51
CA GLU A 58 8.33 -6.02 15.80
C GLU A 58 7.12 -5.08 15.83
N LEU A 59 7.28 -3.87 15.28
CA LEU A 59 6.22 -2.90 15.11
C LEU A 59 5.07 -3.45 14.25
N PHE A 60 5.41 -4.00 13.09
CA PHE A 60 4.43 -4.60 12.18
C PHE A 60 3.69 -5.79 12.81
N ASN A 61 4.43 -6.69 13.48
CA ASN A 61 3.84 -7.86 14.14
C ASN A 61 3.04 -7.51 15.41
N SER A 62 3.19 -6.30 15.95
CA SER A 62 2.45 -5.81 17.11
C SER A 62 1.07 -5.23 16.76
N LEU A 63 0.79 -4.97 15.48
CA LEU A 63 -0.49 -4.44 15.02
C LEU A 63 -1.62 -5.44 15.26
N SER A 64 -2.75 -4.99 15.81
CA SER A 64 -3.84 -5.90 16.21
C SER A 64 -4.46 -6.65 15.02
N CYS A 65 -4.59 -5.99 13.86
CA CYS A 65 -5.10 -6.60 12.62
C CYS A 65 -4.17 -7.72 12.11
N VAL A 66 -2.85 -7.57 12.29
CA VAL A 66 -1.86 -8.59 11.91
C VAL A 66 -1.88 -9.75 12.90
N GLN A 67 -1.99 -9.48 14.20
CA GLN A 67 -2.06 -10.51 15.25
C GLN A 67 -3.31 -11.38 15.16
N ARG A 68 -4.44 -10.81 14.71
CA ARG A 68 -5.72 -11.51 14.55
C ARG A 68 -5.85 -12.25 13.22
N ASN A 69 -4.88 -12.12 12.32
CA ASN A 69 -4.94 -12.65 10.96
C ASN A 69 -6.16 -12.18 10.15
N GLU A 70 -6.70 -11.00 10.49
CA GLU A 70 -7.84 -10.34 9.84
C GLU A 70 -7.37 -9.08 9.09
N ALA A 71 -6.13 -9.10 8.61
CA ALA A 71 -5.50 -7.94 7.99
C ALA A 71 -6.17 -7.60 6.66
N ASN A 72 -6.80 -6.43 6.58
CA ASN A 72 -7.27 -5.85 5.33
C ASN A 72 -6.42 -4.62 4.95
N TRP A 73 -6.36 -4.31 3.65
CA TRP A 73 -5.57 -3.19 3.16
C TRP A 73 -6.06 -1.84 3.73
N SER A 74 -7.38 -1.64 3.87
CA SER A 74 -7.95 -0.39 4.39
C SER A 74 -7.46 -0.06 5.81
N ASP A 75 -7.38 -1.05 6.69
CA ASP A 75 -6.93 -0.90 8.07
C ASP A 75 -5.43 -0.61 8.09
N LEU A 76 -4.63 -1.36 7.34
CA LEU A 76 -3.19 -1.13 7.23
C LEU A 76 -2.86 0.24 6.61
N ARG A 77 -3.68 0.67 5.64
CA ARG A 77 -3.61 2.01 5.05
C ARG A 77 -3.88 3.08 6.10
N SER A 78 -4.92 2.90 6.92
CA SER A 78 -5.25 3.83 8.02
C SER A 78 -4.13 3.93 9.05
N LEU A 79 -3.37 2.85 9.25
CA LEU A 79 -2.20 2.82 10.14
C LEU A 79 -0.90 3.32 9.47
N GLY A 80 -0.96 3.67 8.19
CA GLY A 80 0.17 4.23 7.47
C GLY A 80 1.28 3.22 7.14
N VAL A 81 1.00 1.92 7.15
CA VAL A 81 2.02 0.85 6.96
C VAL A 81 2.83 1.03 5.68
N GLY A 82 2.20 1.41 4.56
CA GLY A 82 2.90 1.68 3.31
C GLY A 82 3.85 2.87 3.32
N TRP A 83 3.79 3.74 4.34
CA TRP A 83 4.68 4.91 4.48
C TRP A 83 5.96 4.60 5.24
N TRP A 84 5.86 3.84 6.33
CA TRP A 84 6.99 3.62 7.24
C TRP A 84 7.66 2.26 7.06
N LEU A 85 7.02 1.29 6.38
CA LEU A 85 7.64 -0.02 6.12
C LEU A 85 8.70 0.12 5.01
N LYS A 86 9.97 0.11 5.41
CA LYS A 86 11.13 0.37 4.54
C LYS A 86 11.62 -0.91 3.86
N SER A 87 11.47 -2.08 4.49
CA SER A 87 11.91 -3.34 3.90
C SER A 87 10.95 -3.85 2.82
N LEU A 88 11.47 -4.12 1.62
CA LEU A 88 10.70 -4.78 0.56
C LEU A 88 10.25 -6.19 0.97
N GLN A 89 11.06 -6.90 1.76
CA GLN A 89 10.71 -8.23 2.27
C GLN A 89 9.51 -8.14 3.22
N SER A 90 9.52 -7.17 4.14
CA SER A 90 8.42 -6.96 5.08
C SER A 90 7.15 -6.51 4.35
N LEU A 91 7.25 -5.70 3.28
CA LEU A 91 6.13 -5.37 2.41
C LEU A 91 5.53 -6.61 1.71
N ARG A 92 6.37 -7.50 1.18
CA ARG A 92 5.91 -8.75 0.57
C ARG A 92 5.17 -9.63 1.58
N LEU A 93 5.73 -9.81 2.77
CA LEU A 93 5.09 -10.55 3.86
C LEU A 93 3.77 -9.90 4.29
N CYS A 94 3.71 -8.57 4.34
CA CYS A 94 2.50 -7.83 4.62
C CYS A 94 1.39 -8.14 3.60
N PHE A 95 1.70 -8.01 2.30
CA PHE A 95 0.73 -8.31 1.25
C PHE A 95 0.35 -9.79 1.17
N GLU A 96 1.27 -10.70 1.50
CA GLU A 96 0.98 -12.12 1.63
C GLU A 96 -0.02 -12.39 2.76
N LYS A 97 0.15 -11.74 3.93
CA LYS A 97 -0.80 -11.84 5.04
C LYS A 97 -2.17 -11.27 4.66
N ILE A 98 -2.23 -10.14 3.96
CA ILE A 98 -3.49 -9.57 3.46
C ILE A 98 -4.17 -10.55 2.50
N ALA A 99 -3.42 -11.12 1.55
CA ALA A 99 -3.96 -12.09 0.60
C ALA A 99 -4.48 -13.35 1.29
N LYS A 100 -3.75 -13.89 2.27
CA LYS A 100 -4.18 -15.03 3.09
C LYS A 100 -5.44 -14.71 3.90
N ALA A 101 -5.50 -13.56 4.55
CA ALA A 101 -6.66 -13.11 5.31
C ALA A 101 -7.89 -12.92 4.40
N ALA A 102 -7.71 -12.29 3.24
CA ALA A 102 -8.78 -12.11 2.25
C ALA A 102 -9.30 -13.45 1.71
N PHE A 103 -8.41 -14.42 1.47
CA PHE A 103 -8.79 -15.77 1.04
C PHE A 103 -9.58 -16.51 2.12
N GLN A 104 -9.16 -16.42 3.39
CA GLN A 104 -9.84 -17.07 4.52
C GLN A 104 -11.18 -16.40 4.88
N ALA A 105 -11.26 -15.08 4.79
CA ALA A 105 -12.48 -14.32 5.10
C ALA A 105 -13.59 -14.52 4.05
N LYS A 106 -13.23 -14.73 2.78
CA LYS A 106 -14.19 -14.88 1.67
C LYS A 106 -14.68 -16.33 1.46
N ASN A 107 -14.46 -17.20 2.46
CA ASN A 107 -14.74 -18.63 2.42
C ASN A 107 -16.23 -18.95 2.69
N ASP A 108 -17.14 -18.31 1.94
CA ASP A 108 -18.51 -18.80 1.81
C ASP A 108 -18.51 -19.95 0.79
N PRO A 109 -18.86 -21.20 1.17
CA PRO A 109 -18.84 -22.35 0.25
C PRO A 109 -19.78 -22.19 -0.96
N MET A 110 -20.69 -21.22 -0.92
CA MET A 110 -21.62 -20.89 -2.01
C MET A 110 -21.24 -19.63 -2.80
N ASP A 111 -20.31 -18.78 -2.32
CA ASP A 111 -19.95 -17.49 -2.95
C ASP A 111 -18.46 -17.36 -3.33
N ALA A 112 -17.60 -18.23 -2.78
CA ALA A 112 -16.34 -18.60 -3.45
C ALA A 112 -16.60 -19.17 -4.86
N ALA A 113 -17.83 -19.62 -5.12
CA ALA A 113 -18.32 -19.97 -6.43
C ALA A 113 -18.40 -18.78 -7.42
N LEU A 114 -18.60 -17.53 -6.98
CA LEU A 114 -19.00 -16.46 -7.90
C LEU A 114 -17.85 -15.54 -8.34
N THR A 115 -16.64 -15.67 -7.77
CA THR A 115 -15.44 -14.96 -8.29
C THR A 115 -14.29 -15.86 -8.74
N VAL A 116 -14.38 -17.19 -8.57
CA VAL A 116 -13.38 -18.18 -9.07
C VAL A 116 -14.02 -19.44 -9.69
N ARG A 117 -15.26 -19.38 -10.21
CA ARG A 117 -15.83 -20.44 -11.10
C ARG A 117 -15.89 -20.06 -12.58
N ASP A 118 -15.17 -19.05 -13.03
CA ASP A 118 -14.84 -19.09 -14.45
C ASP A 118 -13.64 -20.05 -14.56
N VAL A 119 -13.91 -21.31 -14.90
CA VAL A 119 -12.86 -22.30 -15.26
C VAL A 119 -11.90 -21.66 -16.25
N LYS A 120 -12.42 -20.78 -17.10
CA LYS A 120 -11.67 -19.93 -18.02
C LYS A 120 -10.73 -18.94 -17.35
N MET A 121 -11.07 -18.33 -16.20
CA MET A 121 -10.18 -17.40 -15.49
C MET A 121 -9.05 -18.12 -14.75
N THR A 122 -9.32 -19.25 -14.10
CA THR A 122 -8.25 -20.05 -13.48
C THR A 122 -7.35 -20.69 -14.53
N GLU A 123 -7.91 -21.13 -15.65
CA GLU A 123 -7.16 -21.58 -16.82
C GLU A 123 -6.37 -20.42 -17.45
N PHE A 124 -6.94 -19.22 -17.51
CA PHE A 124 -6.23 -18.02 -17.96
C PHE A 124 -5.07 -17.64 -17.04
N LEU A 125 -5.25 -17.74 -15.72
CA LEU A 125 -4.20 -17.52 -14.73
C LEU A 125 -3.14 -18.64 -14.70
N SER A 126 -3.43 -19.80 -15.32
CA SER A 126 -2.47 -20.89 -15.49
C SER A 126 -1.57 -20.72 -16.72
N HIS A 127 -1.89 -19.76 -17.59
CA HIS A 127 -1.06 -19.45 -18.76
C HIS A 127 0.17 -18.63 -18.38
N ASP A 128 1.22 -18.76 -19.19
CA ASP A 128 2.44 -18.01 -19.00
C ASP A 128 2.25 -16.55 -19.41
N PHE A 129 2.27 -15.66 -18.42
CA PHE A 129 2.14 -14.21 -18.61
C PHE A 129 3.42 -13.55 -19.14
N THR A 130 4.48 -14.30 -19.44
CA THR A 130 5.59 -13.79 -20.24
C THR A 130 5.19 -13.63 -21.73
N ASP A 131 4.18 -14.36 -22.21
CA ASP A 131 3.68 -14.25 -23.58
C ASP A 131 2.86 -12.97 -23.79
N ALA A 132 3.23 -12.20 -24.82
CA ALA A 132 2.54 -11.00 -25.25
C ALA A 132 1.04 -11.22 -25.55
N LYS A 133 0.63 -12.44 -25.94
CA LYS A 133 -0.78 -12.79 -26.14
C LYS A 133 -1.58 -12.73 -24.84
N TRP A 134 -1.06 -13.34 -23.77
CA TRP A 134 -1.72 -13.39 -22.47
C TRP A 134 -1.65 -12.05 -21.75
N LYS A 135 -0.54 -11.29 -21.92
CA LYS A 135 -0.46 -9.87 -21.47
C LYS A 135 -1.57 -9.00 -22.10
N LYS A 136 -1.74 -9.07 -23.43
CA LYS A 136 -2.79 -8.28 -24.12
C LYS A 136 -4.20 -8.66 -23.66
N ALA A 137 -4.45 -9.94 -23.42
CA ALA A 137 -5.76 -10.38 -22.94
C ALA A 137 -5.99 -10.00 -21.46
N ALA A 138 -4.95 -9.99 -20.62
CA ALA A 138 -5.01 -9.45 -19.25
C ALA A 138 -5.35 -7.95 -19.24
N LEU A 139 -4.72 -7.15 -20.12
CA LEU A 139 -5.03 -5.73 -20.26
C LEU A 139 -6.48 -5.49 -20.69
N LYS A 140 -7.01 -6.26 -21.64
CA LYS A 140 -8.42 -6.19 -22.04
C LYS A 140 -9.35 -6.46 -20.85
N ASN A 141 -9.04 -7.49 -20.05
CA ASN A 141 -9.81 -7.80 -18.84
C ASN A 141 -9.73 -6.67 -17.80
N ALA A 142 -8.56 -6.03 -17.67
CA ALA A 142 -8.39 -4.88 -16.78
C ALA A 142 -9.32 -3.71 -17.17
N PHE A 143 -9.38 -3.34 -18.44
CA PHE A 143 -10.28 -2.28 -18.93
C PHE A 143 -11.77 -2.63 -18.76
N VAL A 144 -12.14 -3.91 -18.93
CA VAL A 144 -13.52 -4.37 -18.64
C VAL A 144 -13.85 -4.26 -17.15
N LEU A 145 -12.90 -4.50 -16.26
CA LEU A 145 -13.12 -4.34 -14.83
C LEU A 145 -13.17 -2.87 -14.40
N MET A 146 -12.44 -1.98 -15.09
CA MET A 146 -12.58 -0.54 -14.90
C MET A 146 -13.99 -0.06 -15.25
N SER A 147 -14.60 -0.53 -16.34
CA SER A 147 -15.97 -0.14 -16.72
C SER A 147 -17.02 -0.66 -15.74
N LYS A 148 -16.74 -1.77 -15.03
CA LYS A 148 -17.55 -2.30 -13.93
C LYS A 148 -17.27 -1.67 -12.56
N GLN A 149 -16.44 -0.62 -12.51
CA GLN A 149 -15.99 0.05 -11.27
C GLN A 149 -15.30 -0.89 -10.25
N ARG A 150 -14.74 -2.02 -10.70
CA ARG A 150 -13.98 -2.95 -9.86
C ARG A 150 -12.49 -2.64 -9.92
N PHE A 151 -12.11 -1.47 -9.41
CA PHE A 151 -10.76 -0.92 -9.58
C PHE A 151 -9.65 -1.77 -8.93
N GLU A 152 -9.87 -2.31 -7.73
CA GLU A 152 -8.88 -3.17 -7.06
C GLU A 152 -8.50 -4.40 -7.90
N HIS A 153 -9.48 -5.02 -8.55
CA HIS A 153 -9.25 -6.17 -9.40
C HIS A 153 -8.58 -5.72 -10.71
N ALA A 154 -9.01 -4.61 -11.29
CA ALA A 154 -8.41 -4.05 -12.51
C ALA A 154 -6.91 -3.78 -12.33
N VAL A 155 -6.50 -3.24 -11.18
CA VAL A 155 -5.09 -3.04 -10.82
C VAL A 155 -4.31 -4.36 -10.89
N GLY A 156 -4.84 -5.44 -10.30
CA GLY A 156 -4.23 -6.77 -10.39
C GLY A 156 -4.06 -7.26 -11.84
N TRP A 157 -5.05 -7.05 -12.70
CA TRP A 157 -4.97 -7.42 -14.12
C TRP A 157 -4.00 -6.56 -14.92
N PHE A 158 -3.85 -5.27 -14.59
CA PHE A 158 -2.83 -4.40 -15.20
C PHE A 158 -1.42 -4.86 -14.84
N LEU A 159 -1.20 -5.29 -13.59
CA LEU A 159 0.08 -5.85 -13.15
C LEU A 159 0.40 -7.16 -13.86
N LEU A 160 -0.58 -8.05 -14.07
CA LEU A 160 -0.40 -9.26 -14.89
C LEU A 160 -0.12 -8.93 -16.37
N GLY A 161 -0.64 -7.81 -16.86
CA GLY A 161 -0.42 -7.31 -18.21
C GLY A 161 0.88 -6.55 -18.42
N ASP A 162 1.76 -6.48 -17.41
CA ASP A 162 3.02 -5.72 -17.44
C ASP A 162 2.83 -4.21 -17.70
N SER A 163 1.69 -3.65 -17.25
CA SER A 163 1.42 -2.21 -17.30
C SER A 163 1.35 -1.61 -15.90
N LEU A 164 2.52 -1.38 -15.31
CA LEU A 164 2.66 -0.72 -14.01
C LEU A 164 2.08 0.70 -14.02
N ASN A 165 2.34 1.47 -15.08
CA ASN A 165 1.90 2.87 -15.17
C ASN A 165 0.37 2.99 -15.14
N ASP A 166 -0.35 2.09 -15.81
CA ASP A 166 -1.82 2.12 -15.80
C ASP A 166 -2.37 1.64 -14.45
N ALA A 167 -1.74 0.64 -13.83
CA ALA A 167 -2.08 0.21 -12.47
C ALA A 167 -1.95 1.36 -11.45
N VAL A 168 -0.84 2.10 -11.49
CA VAL A 168 -0.59 3.28 -10.64
C VAL A 168 -1.62 4.38 -10.90
N LYS A 169 -1.92 4.69 -12.17
CA LYS A 169 -2.95 5.69 -12.51
C LYS A 169 -4.32 5.32 -11.97
N VAL A 170 -4.73 4.05 -12.04
CA VAL A 170 -6.01 3.60 -11.46
C VAL A 170 -6.02 3.79 -9.95
N CYS A 171 -4.91 3.52 -9.26
CA CYS A 171 -4.80 3.75 -7.82
C CYS A 171 -4.97 5.23 -7.45
N LEU A 172 -4.35 6.13 -8.22
CA LEU A 172 -4.39 7.57 -7.96
C LEU A 172 -5.74 8.18 -8.36
N ALA A 173 -6.21 7.93 -9.58
CA ALA A 173 -7.37 8.61 -10.16
C ALA A 173 -8.71 7.99 -9.71
N ASN A 174 -8.80 6.67 -9.59
CA ASN A 174 -10.07 5.99 -9.30
C ASN A 174 -10.21 5.61 -7.83
N MET A 175 -9.13 5.16 -7.19
CA MET A 175 -9.17 4.71 -5.79
C MET A 175 -8.75 5.80 -4.79
N ASN A 176 -8.15 6.89 -5.27
CA ASN A 176 -7.57 7.95 -4.44
C ASN A 176 -6.64 7.40 -3.34
N ASP A 177 -5.86 6.38 -3.69
CA ASP A 177 -4.97 5.67 -2.78
C ASP A 177 -3.51 5.83 -3.21
N LEU A 178 -2.94 6.98 -2.83
CA LEU A 178 -1.53 7.29 -3.04
C LEU A 178 -0.62 6.26 -2.37
N GLN A 179 -0.97 5.79 -1.17
CA GLN A 179 -0.13 4.86 -0.44
C GLN A 179 -0.03 3.51 -1.15
N LEU A 180 -1.17 3.00 -1.64
CA LEU A 180 -1.18 1.75 -2.42
C LEU A 180 -0.40 1.89 -3.73
N ALA A 181 -0.53 3.03 -4.42
CA ALA A 181 0.21 3.30 -5.65
C ALA A 181 1.73 3.19 -5.43
N LEU A 182 2.25 3.79 -4.35
CA LEU A 182 3.69 3.73 -4.03
C LEU A 182 4.13 2.31 -3.64
N VAL A 183 3.31 1.60 -2.87
CA VAL A 183 3.64 0.22 -2.48
C VAL A 183 3.65 -0.71 -3.69
N ILE A 184 2.72 -0.55 -4.64
CA ILE A 184 2.71 -1.33 -5.88
C ILE A 184 3.98 -1.08 -6.70
N ILE A 185 4.42 0.17 -6.85
CA ILE A 185 5.68 0.49 -7.53
C ILE A 185 6.85 -0.25 -6.87
N ARG A 186 6.94 -0.19 -5.54
CA ARG A 186 8.00 -0.86 -4.78
C ARG A 186 7.94 -2.38 -4.90
N LEU A 187 6.74 -2.97 -4.85
CA LEU A 187 6.58 -4.42 -4.96
C LEU A 187 6.91 -4.95 -6.37
N TYR A 188 6.58 -4.16 -7.40
CA TYR A 188 6.78 -4.54 -8.81
C TYR A 188 8.23 -4.34 -9.26
N GLU A 189 8.78 -3.15 -9.04
CA GLU A 189 10.12 -2.76 -9.51
C GLU A 189 11.23 -3.05 -8.49
N GLY A 190 10.87 -3.40 -7.26
CA GLY A 190 11.80 -3.58 -6.15
C GLY A 190 12.46 -2.28 -5.69
N ASP A 191 13.71 -2.37 -5.26
CA ASP A 191 14.53 -1.22 -4.81
C ASP A 191 15.34 -0.58 -5.95
N SER A 192 14.87 -0.70 -7.19
CA SER A 192 15.54 -0.18 -8.39
C SER A 192 15.56 1.35 -8.46
N ASP A 193 16.50 1.91 -9.23
CA ASP A 193 16.54 3.35 -9.51
C ASP A 193 15.29 3.83 -10.28
N LEU A 194 14.65 2.93 -11.04
CA LEU A 194 13.39 3.20 -11.72
C LEU A 194 12.26 3.38 -10.70
N ALA A 195 12.16 2.49 -9.70
CA ALA A 195 11.18 2.60 -8.63
C ALA A 195 11.29 3.95 -7.91
N ARG A 196 12.51 4.34 -7.55
CA ARG A 196 12.77 5.62 -6.87
C ARG A 196 12.38 6.84 -7.71
N ARG A 197 12.63 6.81 -9.02
CA ARG A 197 12.18 7.87 -9.95
C ARG A 197 10.66 7.92 -10.06
N LEU A 198 10.00 6.79 -10.24
CA LEU A 198 8.54 6.73 -10.32
C LEU A 198 7.87 7.22 -9.03
N ILE A 199 8.37 6.82 -7.86
CA ILE A 199 7.89 7.30 -6.55
C ILE A 199 8.06 8.82 -6.44
N ARG A 200 9.25 9.34 -6.79
CA ARG A 200 9.52 10.78 -6.78
C ARG A 200 8.53 11.52 -7.67
N LYS A 201 8.36 11.08 -8.92
CA LYS A 201 7.40 11.66 -9.86
C LYS A 201 5.99 11.69 -9.30
N VAL A 202 5.50 10.56 -8.78
CA VAL A 202 4.15 10.46 -8.18
C VAL A 202 4.00 11.41 -7.00
N LEU A 203 5.00 11.50 -6.11
CA LEU A 203 4.95 12.43 -4.97
C LEU A 203 4.99 13.89 -5.42
N CYS A 204 5.81 14.24 -6.41
CA CYS A 204 5.88 15.59 -6.96
C CYS A 204 4.53 16.02 -7.57
N GLU A 205 3.91 15.16 -8.37
CA GLU A 205 2.64 15.44 -9.01
C GLU A 205 1.48 15.50 -8.01
N GLN A 206 1.40 14.52 -7.08
CA GLN A 206 0.22 14.36 -6.21
C GLN A 206 0.30 15.17 -4.92
N VAL A 207 1.50 15.34 -4.34
CA VAL A 207 1.67 16.01 -3.04
C VAL A 207 2.14 17.46 -3.23
N LEU A 208 3.14 17.66 -4.09
CA LEU A 208 3.73 18.99 -4.30
C LEU A 208 3.03 19.80 -5.40
N GLN A 209 2.19 19.16 -6.21
CA GLN A 209 1.53 19.77 -7.38
C GLN A 209 2.54 20.47 -8.33
N CYS A 210 3.76 19.91 -8.41
CA CYS A 210 4.88 20.47 -9.17
C CYS A 210 5.44 19.44 -10.14
N GLU A 211 5.90 19.90 -11.30
CA GLU A 211 6.63 19.03 -12.23
C GLU A 211 8.00 18.64 -11.66
N GLU A 212 8.39 17.38 -11.84
CA GLU A 212 9.66 16.80 -11.36
C GLU A 212 10.89 17.65 -11.77
N LYS A 213 10.87 18.22 -12.98
CA LYS A 213 11.93 19.09 -13.51
C LYS A 213 12.08 20.40 -12.73
N VAL A 214 11.02 20.91 -12.13
CA VAL A 214 11.04 22.12 -11.30
C VAL A 214 11.60 21.77 -9.91
N PHE A 215 11.23 20.61 -9.38
CA PHE A 215 11.74 20.12 -8.09
C PHE A 215 13.27 19.89 -8.13
N GLU A 216 13.79 19.25 -9.18
CA GLU A 216 15.23 19.01 -9.33
C GLU A 216 16.04 20.30 -9.46
N LYS A 217 15.56 21.28 -10.25
CA LYS A 217 16.19 22.60 -10.37
C LYS A 217 16.26 23.35 -9.04
N THR A 218 15.22 23.22 -8.21
CA THR A 218 15.17 23.88 -6.89
C THR A 218 16.16 23.23 -5.92
N ASN A 219 16.33 21.90 -5.98
CA ASN A 219 17.24 21.15 -5.11
C ASN A 219 18.72 21.33 -5.47
N ASP A 220 19.04 21.53 -6.75
CA ASP A 220 20.39 21.88 -7.21
C ASP A 220 20.76 23.33 -6.84
N GLN A 221 19.78 24.25 -6.84
CA GLN A 221 19.99 25.63 -6.36
C GLN A 221 20.26 25.71 -4.85
N SER A 222 19.56 24.90 -4.03
CA SER A 222 19.84 24.83 -2.58
C SER A 222 21.20 24.20 -2.27
N ARG A 223 21.59 23.14 -2.99
CA ARG A 223 22.94 22.54 -2.86
C ARG A 223 24.05 23.49 -3.31
N GLY A 224 23.79 24.34 -4.31
CA GLY A 224 24.71 25.39 -4.73
C GLY A 224 24.93 26.46 -3.66
N MET A 225 23.89 26.88 -2.94
CA MET A 225 24.01 27.90 -1.88
C MET A 225 24.73 27.37 -0.63
N ASP A 226 24.54 26.10 -0.26
CA ASP A 226 25.26 25.50 0.87
C ASP A 226 26.78 25.34 0.60
N SER A 227 27.16 25.14 -0.67
CA SER A 227 28.57 25.06 -1.09
C SER A 227 29.31 26.40 -1.17
N VAL A 228 28.57 27.52 -1.18
CA VAL A 228 29.12 28.88 -1.19
C VAL A 228 29.24 29.45 0.22
N LEU A 229 28.64 28.79 1.22
CA LEU A 229 28.68 29.15 2.64
C LEU A 229 29.61 28.27 3.50
N SER A 230 30.40 27.38 2.87
CA SER A 230 31.52 26.65 3.49
C SER A 230 32.85 27.20 3.00
#